data_AF-A0A815X5D8-F1
#
_entry.id   AF-A0A815X5D8-F1
#
_cell.length_a   1.000
_cell.length_b   1.000
_cell.length_c   1.000
_cell.angle_alpha   90.00
_cell.angle_beta   90.00
_cell.angle_gamma   90.00
#
_symmetry.space_group_name_H-M   'P 1'
#
loop_
_entity.id
_entity.type
_entity.pdbx_description
1 polymer ?
#
loop_
_entity_poly.entity_id
_entity_poly.type
_entity_poly.pdbx_seq_one_letter_code
_entity_poly.pdbx_strand_id
1 'polypeptide(L)'
;MRQETLFCTIDVADLYTMVPQTEGVLALKKMLDHLKLKQVGGLKIETIIRLNRFVMQNNYFSYNGQYYHQIRGGAMGSPLILTVANCYMFFDEQQIIKQINNSGELYFRYIDDIFIVINWPARYLFKQIDRWNHFDENIKLSENIGSTADFLDLHMENQDGQLFTTVYQKQSYEPYYLPFNSIHPLHMKKNIIFTMFLRTIRYCSTFQVYLNEREKLRMALLLNKYPNRIIDEQFNHVLSKFNIDQPLDFNNHNLIRQKIIETPIKEKIPVDYGKIMFVHFTYCSISPILGTRNAKNLQRQLTYTR
;
A
#
# COMPACT_ATOMS: atom_id res chain seq x y z
N MET A 1 -19.45 9.38 13.35
CA MET A 1 -20.06 8.68 12.19
C MET A 1 -21.51 8.42 12.53
N ARG A 2 -22.32 7.87 11.62
CA ARG A 2 -23.69 7.45 11.96
C ARG A 2 -23.65 6.05 12.56
N GLN A 3 -24.69 5.65 13.30
CA GLN A 3 -24.74 4.30 13.90
C GLN A 3 -24.84 3.23 12.80
N GLU A 4 -25.55 3.54 11.73
CA GLU A 4 -25.75 2.69 10.56
C GLU A 4 -24.62 2.77 9.53
N THR A 5 -23.54 3.52 9.79
CA THR A 5 -22.38 3.56 8.87
C THR A 5 -21.79 2.16 8.75
N LEU A 6 -21.66 1.67 7.52
CA LEU A 6 -21.01 0.42 7.17
C LEU A 6 -19.66 0.69 6.51
N PHE A 7 -18.75 -0.24 6.72
CA PHE A 7 -17.51 -0.35 5.98
C PHE A 7 -17.65 -1.43 4.91
N CYS A 8 -17.16 -1.13 3.71
CA CYS A 8 -17.05 -2.08 2.62
C CYS A 8 -15.60 -2.20 2.20
N THR A 9 -15.07 -3.40 2.31
CA THR A 9 -13.77 -3.78 1.75
C THR A 9 -14.01 -4.58 0.48
N ILE A 10 -13.30 -4.26 -0.59
CA ILE A 10 -13.42 -4.98 -1.86
C ILE A 10 -12.03 -5.39 -2.30
N ASP A 11 -11.83 -6.68 -2.51
CA ASP A 11 -10.63 -7.26 -3.11
C ASP A 11 -10.82 -7.39 -4.62
N VAL A 12 -9.87 -6.88 -5.40
CA VAL A 12 -9.84 -7.04 -6.85
C VAL A 12 -9.10 -8.34 -7.19
N ALA A 13 -9.86 -9.39 -7.47
CA ALA A 13 -9.33 -10.73 -7.67
C ALA A 13 -8.35 -10.77 -8.85
N ASP A 14 -7.16 -11.32 -8.59
CA ASP A 14 -6.15 -11.65 -9.60
C ASP A 14 -5.79 -10.46 -10.53
N LEU A 15 -5.77 -9.23 -9.99
CA LEU A 15 -5.66 -7.99 -10.77
C LEU A 15 -4.56 -8.06 -11.87
N TYR A 16 -3.34 -8.48 -11.53
CA TYR A 16 -2.23 -8.51 -12.50
C TYR A 16 -2.35 -9.59 -13.57
N THR A 17 -2.91 -10.73 -13.22
CA THR A 17 -3.05 -11.88 -14.12
C THR A 17 -4.31 -11.80 -14.97
N MET A 18 -5.29 -10.98 -14.58
CA MET A 18 -6.54 -10.83 -15.30
C MET A 18 -6.58 -9.68 -16.30
N VAL A 19 -5.72 -8.66 -16.18
CA VAL A 19 -5.64 -7.54 -17.13
C VAL A 19 -5.32 -8.06 -18.54
N PRO A 20 -6.22 -7.90 -19.53
CA PRO A 20 -5.93 -8.29 -20.90
C PRO A 20 -4.74 -7.52 -21.49
N GLN A 21 -3.88 -8.19 -22.26
CA GLN A 21 -2.61 -7.60 -22.70
C GLN A 21 -2.81 -6.38 -23.62
N THR A 22 -3.75 -6.47 -24.56
CA THR A 22 -4.01 -5.37 -25.51
C THR A 22 -4.60 -4.17 -24.77
N GLU A 23 -5.58 -4.43 -23.91
CA GLU A 23 -6.32 -3.43 -23.18
C GLU A 23 -5.45 -2.78 -22.11
N GLY A 24 -4.53 -3.52 -21.47
CA GLY A 24 -3.49 -2.97 -20.61
C GLY A 24 -2.54 -2.01 -21.35
N VAL A 25 -2.14 -2.34 -22.58
CA VAL A 25 -1.35 -1.43 -23.43
C VAL A 25 -2.14 -0.16 -23.77
N LEU A 26 -3.43 -0.32 -24.11
CA LEU A 26 -4.32 0.80 -24.38
C LEU A 26 -4.59 1.65 -23.15
N ALA A 27 -4.70 1.05 -21.96
CA ALA A 27 -4.91 1.76 -20.70
C ALA A 27 -3.73 2.67 -20.37
N LEU A 28 -2.49 2.19 -20.54
CA LEU A 28 -1.31 3.05 -20.38
C LEU A 28 -1.32 4.20 -21.38
N LYS A 29 -1.67 3.93 -22.65
CA LYS A 29 -1.77 4.99 -23.67
C LYS A 29 -2.82 6.03 -23.27
N LYS A 30 -4.03 5.60 -22.91
CA LYS A 30 -5.11 6.48 -22.45
C LYS A 30 -4.67 7.32 -21.25
N MET A 31 -3.91 6.74 -20.31
CA MET A 31 -3.39 7.48 -19.15
C MET A 31 -2.38 8.55 -19.57
N LEU A 32 -1.42 8.23 -20.44
CA LEU A 32 -0.45 9.20 -20.94
C LEU A 32 -1.13 10.35 -21.71
N ASP A 33 -2.16 10.03 -22.51
CA ASP A 33 -2.98 11.00 -23.22
C ASP A 33 -3.79 11.88 -22.23
N HIS A 34 -4.37 11.28 -21.18
CA HIS A 34 -5.11 11.98 -20.12
C HIS A 34 -4.23 12.97 -19.36
N LEU A 35 -2.98 12.59 -19.08
CA LEU A 35 -1.97 13.46 -18.46
C LEU A 35 -1.39 14.51 -19.43
N LYS A 36 -1.81 14.50 -20.71
CA LYS A 36 -1.33 15.39 -21.77
C LYS A 36 0.20 15.38 -21.94
N LEU A 37 0.81 14.23 -21.65
CA LEU A 37 2.25 14.06 -21.83
C LEU A 37 2.56 13.92 -23.32
N LYS A 38 3.77 14.30 -23.75
CA LYS A 38 4.28 14.02 -25.10
C LYS A 38 5.50 13.11 -25.08
N GLN A 39 6.23 13.14 -23.97
CA GLN A 39 7.39 12.32 -23.71
C GLN A 39 7.56 12.11 -22.21
N VAL A 40 8.29 11.08 -21.84
CA VAL A 40 8.63 10.74 -20.45
C VAL A 40 10.11 10.38 -20.41
N GLY A 41 10.89 11.06 -19.57
CA GLY A 41 12.33 10.79 -19.48
C GLY A 41 13.06 10.91 -20.82
N GLY A 42 12.58 11.79 -21.72
CA GLY A 42 13.10 11.95 -23.08
C GLY A 42 12.60 10.92 -24.11
N LEU A 43 11.82 9.91 -23.70
CA LEU A 43 11.22 8.95 -24.61
C LEU A 43 9.85 9.43 -25.10
N LYS A 44 9.63 9.40 -26.41
CA LYS A 44 8.31 9.65 -27.01
C LYS A 44 7.28 8.61 -26.56
N ILE A 45 6.03 9.00 -26.45
CA ILE A 45 4.93 8.11 -26.04
C ILE A 45 4.83 6.89 -26.96
N GLU A 46 5.00 7.05 -28.28
CA GLU A 46 4.94 5.93 -29.21
C GLU A 46 6.00 4.86 -28.87
N THR A 47 7.20 5.29 -28.46
CA THR A 47 8.27 4.38 -28.03
C THR A 47 7.87 3.66 -26.74
N ILE A 48 7.32 4.38 -25.76
CA ILE A 48 6.87 3.80 -24.49
C ILE A 48 5.77 2.75 -24.71
N ILE A 49 4.79 3.04 -25.57
CA ILE A 49 3.71 2.10 -25.88
C ILE A 49 4.22 0.88 -26.64
N ARG A 50 5.20 1.03 -27.54
CA ARG A 50 5.86 -0.10 -28.20
C ARG A 50 6.61 -0.99 -27.21
N LEU A 51 7.35 -0.39 -26.27
CA LEU A 51 8.06 -1.12 -25.22
C LEU A 51 7.08 -1.82 -24.27
N ASN A 52 6.00 -1.15 -23.86
CA ASN A 52 4.96 -1.75 -23.03
C ASN A 52 4.33 -2.97 -23.73
N ARG A 53 3.95 -2.82 -25.00
CA ARG A 53 3.44 -3.93 -25.81
C ARG A 53 4.41 -5.10 -25.85
N PHE A 54 5.70 -4.82 -26.07
CA PHE A 54 6.72 -5.85 -26.09
C PHE A 54 6.78 -6.62 -24.77
N VAL A 55 6.81 -5.92 -23.62
CA VAL A 55 6.84 -6.57 -22.30
C VAL A 55 5.54 -7.34 -22.04
N MET A 56 4.37 -6.77 -22.32
CA MET A 56 3.08 -7.42 -22.09
C MET A 56 2.89 -8.69 -22.93
N GLN A 57 3.36 -8.69 -24.18
CA GLN A 57 3.16 -9.81 -25.12
C GLN A 57 4.26 -10.88 -25.07
N ASN A 58 5.39 -10.61 -24.42
CA ASN A 58 6.52 -11.55 -24.36
C ASN A 58 6.78 -12.04 -22.92
N ASN A 59 5.71 -12.35 -22.19
CA ASN A 59 5.78 -12.94 -20.85
C ASN A 59 5.98 -14.46 -20.94
N TYR A 60 7.24 -14.89 -20.93
CA TYR A 60 7.62 -16.30 -20.89
C TYR A 60 8.20 -16.67 -19.53
N PHE A 61 7.84 -17.83 -19.01
CA PHE A 61 8.43 -18.37 -17.78
C PHE A 61 8.67 -19.88 -17.90
N SER A 62 9.62 -20.40 -17.13
CA SER A 62 9.90 -21.83 -17.06
C SER A 62 9.38 -22.42 -15.75
N TYR A 63 8.64 -23.53 -15.84
CA TYR A 63 8.21 -24.31 -14.67
C TYR A 63 8.37 -25.80 -14.97
N ASN A 64 8.96 -26.56 -14.04
CA ASN A 64 9.25 -27.99 -14.19
C ASN A 64 9.96 -28.35 -15.51
N GLY A 65 10.92 -27.52 -15.94
CA GLY A 65 11.69 -27.74 -17.17
C GLY A 65 10.92 -27.46 -18.47
N GLN A 66 9.67 -27.00 -18.41
CA GLN A 66 8.89 -26.58 -19.56
C GLN A 66 8.76 -25.06 -19.63
N TYR A 67 8.67 -24.53 -20.85
CA TYR A 67 8.45 -23.10 -21.10
C TYR A 67 6.97 -22.84 -21.37
N TYR A 68 6.44 -21.80 -20.72
CA TYR A 68 5.07 -21.36 -20.86
C TYR A 68 5.04 -19.91 -21.33
N HIS A 69 4.09 -19.60 -22.20
CA HIS A 69 3.79 -18.23 -22.62
C HIS A 69 2.49 -17.79 -21.95
N GLN A 70 2.56 -16.73 -21.16
CA GLN A 70 1.39 -16.13 -20.54
C GLN A 70 0.66 -15.28 -21.59
N ILE A 71 -0.57 -15.69 -21.92
CA ILE A 71 -1.41 -15.06 -22.96
C ILE A 71 -2.37 -13.99 -22.40
N ARG A 72 -2.52 -13.91 -21.07
CA ARG A 72 -3.39 -12.95 -20.38
C ARG A 72 -2.71 -12.45 -19.11
N GLY A 73 -2.89 -11.18 -18.77
CA GLY A 73 -2.18 -10.56 -17.65
C GLY A 73 -0.73 -10.24 -17.97
N GLY A 74 -0.05 -9.70 -16.96
CA GLY A 74 1.40 -9.60 -16.94
C GLY A 74 2.02 -10.60 -15.97
N ALA A 75 3.32 -10.85 -16.14
CA ALA A 75 4.07 -11.68 -15.20
C ALA A 75 4.04 -11.05 -13.79
N MET A 76 3.63 -11.84 -12.79
CA MET A 76 3.71 -11.40 -11.39
C MET A 76 5.16 -11.07 -11.03
N GLY A 77 5.37 -9.96 -10.32
CA GLY A 77 6.70 -9.43 -10.04
C GLY A 77 7.31 -8.60 -11.18
N SER A 78 6.66 -8.53 -12.34
CA SER A 78 7.02 -7.54 -13.36
C SER A 78 6.81 -6.14 -12.78
N PRO A 79 7.85 -5.30 -12.77
CA PRO A 79 7.68 -3.93 -12.28
C PRO A 79 6.68 -3.09 -13.10
N LEU A 80 6.47 -3.45 -14.38
CA LEU A 80 5.56 -2.74 -15.29
C LEU A 80 4.09 -3.10 -15.06
N ILE A 81 3.78 -4.36 -14.70
CA ILE A 81 2.37 -4.80 -14.62
C ILE A 81 1.60 -4.04 -13.55
N LEU A 82 2.26 -3.67 -12.43
CA LEU A 82 1.68 -2.82 -11.40
C LEU A 82 1.20 -1.48 -11.97
N THR A 83 2.03 -0.82 -12.77
CA THR A 83 1.67 0.47 -13.38
C THR A 83 0.54 0.30 -14.39
N VAL A 84 0.61 -0.74 -15.22
CA VAL A 84 -0.41 -1.03 -16.25
C VAL A 84 -1.76 -1.35 -15.60
N ALA A 85 -1.80 -2.19 -14.57
CA ALA A 85 -3.01 -2.54 -13.85
C ALA A 85 -3.64 -1.33 -13.16
N ASN A 86 -2.84 -0.43 -12.59
CA ASN A 86 -3.35 0.83 -12.04
C ASN A 86 -3.95 1.74 -13.11
N CYS A 87 -3.32 1.83 -14.28
CA CYS A 87 -3.89 2.58 -15.41
C CYS A 87 -5.18 1.95 -15.92
N TYR A 88 -5.25 0.62 -15.91
CA TYR A 88 -6.43 -0.16 -16.32
C TYR A 88 -7.63 0.14 -15.42
N MET A 89 -7.46 -0.03 -14.10
CA MET A 89 -8.51 0.23 -13.12
C MET A 89 -8.96 1.68 -13.08
N PHE A 90 -8.04 2.64 -13.30
CA PHE A 90 -8.30 4.06 -13.12
C PHE A 90 -9.55 4.57 -13.83
N PHE A 91 -9.81 4.13 -15.06
CA PHE A 91 -10.90 4.68 -15.88
C PHE A 91 -12.28 4.21 -15.43
N ASP A 92 -12.41 2.93 -15.08
CA ASP A 92 -13.68 2.38 -14.57
C ASP A 92 -13.94 2.84 -13.14
N GLU A 93 -12.86 2.94 -12.35
CA GLU A 93 -12.86 3.47 -10.99
C GLU A 93 -13.40 4.91 -10.93
N GLN A 94 -13.20 5.76 -11.95
CA GLN A 94 -13.74 7.13 -11.95
C GLN A 94 -15.26 7.19 -11.78
N GLN A 95 -15.98 6.21 -12.33
CA GLN A 95 -17.44 6.16 -12.20
C GLN A 95 -17.85 5.80 -10.77
N ILE A 96 -17.12 4.86 -10.15
CA ILE A 96 -17.31 4.46 -8.75
C ILE A 96 -17.05 5.65 -7.83
N ILE A 97 -15.89 6.28 -7.97
CA ILE A 97 -15.49 7.45 -7.17
C ILE A 97 -16.53 8.56 -7.28
N LYS A 98 -17.01 8.86 -8.49
CA LYS A 98 -18.04 9.90 -8.69
C LYS A 98 -19.34 9.56 -7.95
N GLN A 99 -19.79 8.31 -7.99
CA GLN A 99 -21.00 7.87 -7.30
C GLN A 99 -20.87 7.96 -5.78
N ILE A 100 -19.73 7.54 -5.24
CA ILE A 100 -19.42 7.59 -3.80
C ILE A 100 -19.31 9.05 -3.32
N ASN A 101 -18.55 9.88 -4.02
CA ASN A 101 -18.37 11.29 -3.66
C ASN A 101 -19.69 12.08 -3.72
N ASN A 102 -20.55 11.79 -4.70
CA ASN A 102 -21.88 12.42 -4.79
C ASN A 102 -22.77 12.11 -3.58
N SER A 103 -22.47 11.05 -2.84
CA SER A 103 -23.18 10.67 -1.62
C SER A 103 -22.52 11.21 -0.33
N GLY A 104 -21.40 11.92 -0.45
CA GLY A 104 -20.62 12.41 0.70
C GLY A 104 -19.83 11.31 1.41
N GLU A 105 -19.63 10.17 0.75
CA GLU A 105 -18.98 8.99 1.28
C GLU A 105 -17.48 8.96 0.95
N LEU A 106 -16.72 8.08 1.61
CA LEU A 106 -15.27 7.96 1.40
C LEU A 106 -14.91 6.76 0.54
N TYR A 107 -13.99 6.96 -0.40
CA TYR A 107 -13.41 5.91 -1.24
C TYR A 107 -11.89 5.96 -1.15
N PHE A 108 -11.27 4.81 -0.91
CA PHE A 108 -9.83 4.63 -0.92
C PHE A 108 -9.48 3.35 -1.68
N ARG A 109 -8.35 3.37 -2.40
CA ARG A 109 -7.78 2.18 -3.03
C ARG A 109 -6.29 2.12 -2.78
N TYR A 110 -5.81 0.93 -2.42
CA TYR A 110 -4.40 0.58 -2.39
C TYR A 110 -4.19 -0.62 -3.32
N ILE A 111 -3.77 -0.35 -4.55
CA ILE A 111 -3.56 -1.38 -5.60
C ILE A 111 -4.86 -2.17 -5.85
N ASP A 112 -4.97 -3.37 -5.30
CA ASP A 112 -6.06 -4.33 -5.42
C ASP A 112 -7.05 -4.25 -4.24
N ASP A 113 -6.64 -3.67 -3.11
CA ASP A 113 -7.49 -3.46 -1.95
C ASP A 113 -8.28 -2.15 -2.09
N ILE A 114 -9.61 -2.21 -2.02
CA ILE A 114 -10.50 -1.04 -2.00
C ILE A 114 -11.21 -0.96 -0.64
N PHE A 115 -11.33 0.25 -0.11
CA PHE A 115 -12.07 0.55 1.11
C PHE A 115 -13.05 1.70 0.89
N ILE A 116 -14.30 1.48 1.32
CA ILE A 116 -15.38 2.44 1.17
C ILE A 116 -16.12 2.58 2.50
N VAL A 117 -16.38 3.82 2.92
CA VAL A 117 -17.29 4.13 4.04
C VAL A 117 -18.65 4.47 3.46
N ILE A 118 -19.72 3.81 3.92
CA ILE A 118 -21.04 3.88 3.26
C ILE A 118 -22.15 4.08 4.29
N ASN A 119 -23.05 5.05 4.04
CA ASN A 119 -24.31 5.23 4.77
C ASN A 119 -25.54 4.92 3.89
N TRP A 120 -25.36 4.17 2.81
CA TRP A 120 -26.45 3.75 1.93
C TRP A 120 -27.29 2.63 2.56
N PRO A 121 -28.57 2.51 2.17
CA PRO A 121 -29.34 1.30 2.48
C PRO A 121 -28.65 0.06 1.90
N ALA A 122 -28.47 -0.99 2.71
CA ALA A 122 -27.73 -2.20 2.34
C ALA A 122 -28.18 -2.80 0.99
N ARG A 123 -29.49 -2.86 0.73
CA ARG A 123 -30.05 -3.33 -0.56
C ARG A 123 -29.54 -2.56 -1.77
N TYR A 124 -29.31 -1.25 -1.63
CA TYR A 124 -28.81 -0.41 -2.70
C TYR A 124 -27.32 -0.66 -2.91
N LEU A 125 -26.58 -0.83 -1.82
CA LEU A 125 -25.16 -1.14 -1.86
C LEU A 125 -24.87 -2.46 -2.60
N PHE A 126 -25.51 -3.57 -2.21
CA PHE A 126 -25.30 -4.86 -2.87
C PHE A 126 -25.58 -4.78 -4.37
N LYS A 127 -26.72 -4.19 -4.76
CA LYS A 127 -27.07 -3.96 -6.16
C LYS A 127 -26.05 -3.10 -6.90
N GLN A 128 -25.42 -2.14 -6.20
CA GLN A 128 -24.45 -1.25 -6.79
C GLN A 128 -23.08 -1.91 -6.96
N ILE A 129 -22.67 -2.75 -6.01
CA ILE A 129 -21.49 -3.61 -6.13
C ILE A 129 -21.67 -4.61 -7.28
N ASP A 130 -22.84 -5.25 -7.38
CA ASP A 130 -23.17 -6.12 -8.50
C ASP A 130 -22.96 -5.39 -9.84
N ARG A 131 -23.44 -4.15 -9.96
CA ARG A 131 -23.23 -3.34 -11.18
C ARG A 131 -21.75 -3.04 -11.44
N TRP A 132 -20.99 -2.70 -10.41
CA TRP A 132 -19.54 -2.47 -10.55
C TRP A 132 -18.81 -3.73 -11.00
N ASN A 133 -19.23 -4.90 -10.53
CA ASN A 133 -18.69 -6.21 -10.93
C ASN A 133 -19.00 -6.60 -12.39
N HIS A 134 -19.79 -5.78 -13.09
CA HIS A 134 -20.08 -5.89 -14.53
C HIS A 134 -19.48 -4.75 -15.36
N PHE A 135 -18.70 -3.85 -14.76
CA PHE A 135 -18.00 -2.79 -15.50
C PHE A 135 -16.96 -3.37 -16.46
N ASP A 136 -16.32 -4.45 -16.05
CA ASP A 136 -15.32 -5.16 -16.84
C ASP A 136 -15.50 -6.67 -16.65
N GLU A 137 -15.47 -7.43 -17.75
CA GLU A 137 -15.62 -8.88 -17.73
C GLU A 137 -14.41 -9.61 -17.10
N ASN A 138 -13.24 -8.98 -17.12
CA ASN A 138 -11.98 -9.50 -16.67
C ASN A 138 -11.74 -9.23 -15.19
N ILE A 139 -12.36 -8.19 -14.64
CA ILE A 139 -12.19 -7.79 -13.25
C ILE A 139 -13.32 -8.38 -12.41
N LYS A 140 -12.95 -9.01 -11.30
CA LYS A 140 -13.90 -9.49 -10.30
C LYS A 140 -13.65 -8.82 -8.97
N LEU A 141 -14.72 -8.28 -8.42
CA LEU A 141 -14.76 -7.60 -7.13
C LEU A 141 -15.34 -8.58 -6.11
N SER A 142 -14.60 -8.82 -5.03
CA SER A 142 -15.06 -9.63 -3.90
C SER A 142 -15.23 -8.73 -2.69
N GLU A 143 -16.48 -8.50 -2.28
CA GLU A 143 -16.80 -7.59 -1.19
C GLU A 143 -16.95 -8.27 0.17
N ASN A 144 -16.61 -7.53 1.23
CA ASN A 144 -16.99 -7.80 2.60
C ASN A 144 -17.53 -6.51 3.22
N ILE A 145 -18.77 -6.56 3.70
CA ILE A 145 -19.52 -5.42 4.23
C ILE A 145 -19.92 -5.68 5.67
N GLY A 146 -19.65 -4.73 6.55
CA GLY A 146 -20.09 -4.81 7.94
C GLY A 146 -19.87 -3.52 8.72
N SER A 147 -20.25 -3.52 10.00
CA SER A 147 -19.85 -2.48 10.95
C SER A 147 -18.36 -2.59 11.32
N THR A 148 -17.73 -3.71 10.98
CA THR A 148 -16.30 -3.98 11.14
C THR A 148 -15.64 -4.21 9.79
N ALA A 149 -14.40 -3.77 9.61
CA ALA A 149 -13.60 -4.04 8.43
C ALA A 149 -12.10 -4.07 8.74
N ASP A 150 -11.39 -4.89 7.99
CA ASP A 150 -9.93 -4.93 7.99
C ASP A 150 -9.41 -4.35 6.67
N PHE A 151 -8.54 -3.35 6.74
CA PHE A 151 -7.93 -2.75 5.56
C PHE A 151 -6.44 -2.54 5.79
N LEU A 152 -5.61 -3.23 5.00
CA LEU A 152 -4.15 -3.29 5.18
C LEU A 152 -3.79 -3.76 6.60
N ASP A 153 -3.17 -2.88 7.38
CA ASP A 153 -2.72 -3.12 8.75
C ASP A 153 -3.69 -2.55 9.81
N LEU A 154 -4.90 -2.12 9.42
CA LEU A 154 -5.85 -1.42 10.28
C LEU A 154 -7.16 -2.19 10.40
N HIS A 155 -7.56 -2.49 11.64
CA HIS A 155 -8.90 -2.96 11.97
C HIS A 155 -9.76 -1.74 12.35
N MET A 156 -10.97 -1.67 11.80
CA MET A 156 -11.93 -0.60 12.05
C MET A 156 -13.26 -1.20 12.49
N GLU A 157 -13.88 -0.58 13.47
CA GLU A 157 -15.23 -0.93 13.95
C GLU A 157 -16.02 0.35 14.22
N ASN A 158 -17.28 0.36 13.79
CA ASN A 158 -18.24 1.38 14.15
C ASN A 158 -19.02 0.94 15.40
N GLN A 159 -18.64 1.46 16.55
CA GLN A 159 -19.30 1.22 17.83
C GLN A 159 -20.30 2.34 18.08
N ASP A 160 -21.55 2.14 17.64
CA ASP A 160 -22.66 3.08 17.83
C ASP A 160 -22.34 4.53 17.39
N GLY A 161 -21.66 4.69 16.25
CA GLY A 161 -21.29 5.98 15.67
C GLY A 161 -19.89 6.46 16.06
N GLN A 162 -19.20 5.74 16.95
CA GLN A 162 -17.80 5.99 17.32
C GLN A 162 -16.85 5.06 16.56
N LEU A 163 -15.79 5.62 15.97
CA LEU A 163 -14.78 4.83 15.26
C LEU A 163 -13.79 4.22 16.24
N PHE A 164 -13.87 2.91 16.41
CA PHE A 164 -12.86 2.12 17.09
C PHE A 164 -11.83 1.60 16.08
N THR A 165 -10.55 1.70 16.41
CA THR A 165 -9.45 1.27 15.53
C THR A 165 -8.35 0.55 16.31
N THR A 166 -7.78 -0.49 15.70
CA THR A 166 -6.67 -1.28 16.26
C THR A 166 -5.73 -1.76 15.15
N VAL A 167 -4.56 -2.30 15.52
CA VAL A 167 -3.65 -2.92 14.54
C VAL A 167 -4.24 -4.26 14.08
N TYR A 168 -4.44 -4.42 12.77
CA TYR A 168 -4.83 -5.68 12.18
C TYR A 168 -3.62 -6.54 11.80
N GLN A 169 -3.75 -7.85 12.00
CA GLN A 169 -2.81 -8.86 11.54
C GLN A 169 -3.61 -10.02 10.96
N LYS A 170 -3.25 -10.47 9.75
CA LYS A 170 -3.88 -11.65 9.13
C LYS A 170 -3.74 -12.87 10.05
N GLN A 171 -4.66 -13.82 9.99
CA GLN A 171 -4.61 -15.03 10.82
C GLN A 171 -3.32 -15.85 10.62
N SER A 172 -2.72 -15.80 9.44
CA SER A 172 -1.44 -16.43 9.12
C SER A 172 -0.22 -15.62 9.57
N TYR A 173 -0.41 -14.51 10.28
CA TYR A 173 0.68 -13.66 10.74
C TYR A 173 1.49 -14.38 11.81
N GLU A 174 2.79 -14.51 11.55
CA GLU A 174 3.76 -14.89 12.56
C GLU A 174 4.43 -13.62 13.11
N PRO A 175 4.74 -13.54 14.41
CA PRO A 175 5.46 -12.42 15.02
C PRO A 175 6.95 -12.45 14.63
N TYR A 176 7.24 -12.66 13.36
CA TYR A 176 8.58 -12.73 12.79
C TYR A 176 8.96 -11.35 12.23
N TYR A 177 9.93 -10.74 12.90
CA TYR A 177 10.62 -9.56 12.39
C TYR A 177 12.00 -9.97 11.92
N LEU A 178 12.67 -9.09 11.17
CA LEU A 178 14.06 -9.30 10.81
C LEU A 178 14.88 -9.59 12.09
N PRO A 179 15.47 -10.79 12.25
CA PRO A 179 16.14 -11.16 13.49
C PRO A 179 17.29 -10.20 13.80
N PHE A 180 17.46 -9.84 15.07
CA PHE A 180 18.47 -8.87 15.45
C PHE A 180 19.90 -9.35 15.17
N ASN A 181 20.13 -10.66 15.16
CA ASN A 181 21.42 -11.30 14.83
C ASN A 181 21.68 -11.42 13.32
N SER A 182 20.75 -11.04 12.45
CA SER A 182 20.95 -11.09 11.00
C SER A 182 22.02 -10.10 10.51
N ILE A 183 22.63 -10.34 9.33
CA ILE A 183 23.68 -9.48 8.76
C ILE A 183 23.06 -8.28 8.00
N HIS A 184 22.16 -7.56 8.67
CA HIS A 184 21.55 -6.34 8.15
C HIS A 184 22.05 -5.11 8.91
N PRO A 185 22.16 -3.95 8.24
CA PRO A 185 22.53 -2.70 8.89
C PRO A 185 21.66 -2.37 10.11
N LEU A 186 22.29 -1.88 11.19
CA LEU A 186 21.61 -1.58 12.45
C LEU A 186 20.47 -0.57 12.28
N HIS A 187 20.61 0.40 11.38
CA HIS A 187 19.57 1.39 11.13
C HIS A 187 18.27 0.75 10.60
N MET A 188 18.33 -0.31 9.80
CA MET A 188 17.14 -1.03 9.32
C MET A 188 16.42 -1.72 10.47
N LYS A 189 17.18 -2.38 11.35
CA LYS A 189 16.64 -3.06 12.54
C LYS A 189 15.99 -2.07 13.50
N LYS A 190 16.62 -0.91 13.74
CA LYS A 190 16.05 0.18 14.54
C LYS A 190 14.79 0.76 13.89
N ASN A 191 14.78 0.93 12.56
CA ASN A 191 13.62 1.44 11.83
C ASN A 191 12.39 0.53 11.96
N ILE A 192 12.57 -0.80 12.04
CA ILE A 192 11.45 -1.73 12.31
C ILE A 192 10.75 -1.39 13.62
N ILE A 193 11.51 -1.18 14.71
CA ILE A 193 10.93 -0.82 16.01
C ILE A 193 10.23 0.54 15.92
N PHE A 194 10.89 1.51 15.27
CA PHE A 194 10.35 2.85 15.08
C PHE A 194 9.01 2.84 14.34
N THR A 195 8.94 2.16 13.19
CA THR A 195 7.74 2.14 12.35
C THR A 195 6.61 1.35 12.99
N MET A 196 6.90 0.20 13.59
CA MET A 196 5.88 -0.62 14.27
C MET A 196 5.31 0.09 15.49
N PHE A 197 6.15 0.73 16.31
CA PHE A 197 5.67 1.46 17.48
C PHE A 197 4.87 2.72 17.10
N LEU A 198 5.33 3.46 16.08
CA LEU A 198 4.57 4.58 15.53
C LEU A 198 3.20 4.12 15.00
N ARG A 199 3.15 2.96 14.32
CA ARG A 199 1.89 2.35 13.87
C ARG A 199 0.96 2.04 15.04
N THR A 200 1.48 1.43 16.10
CA THR A 200 0.70 1.13 17.32
C THR A 200 0.03 2.38 17.90
N ILE A 201 0.77 3.50 18.02
CA ILE A 201 0.20 4.76 18.54
C ILE A 201 -0.87 5.32 17.60
N ARG A 202 -0.61 5.31 16.28
CA ARG A 202 -1.55 5.85 15.28
C ARG A 202 -2.83 5.04 15.18
N TYR A 203 -2.75 3.71 15.24
CA TYR A 203 -3.89 2.85 14.92
C TYR A 203 -4.78 2.59 16.13
N CYS A 204 -4.25 2.52 17.34
CA CYS A 204 -5.06 2.16 18.51
C CYS A 204 -5.88 3.35 19.02
N SER A 205 -7.21 3.31 18.87
CA SER A 205 -8.11 4.40 19.29
C SER A 205 -8.23 4.57 20.80
N THR A 206 -7.98 3.53 21.59
CA THR A 206 -8.06 3.58 23.05
C THR A 206 -6.72 3.25 23.69
N PHE A 207 -6.51 3.78 24.90
CA PHE A 207 -5.28 3.52 25.66
C PHE A 207 -5.10 2.04 25.99
N GLN A 208 -6.18 1.33 26.32
CA GLN A 208 -6.11 -0.10 26.65
C GLN A 208 -5.67 -0.95 25.46
N VAL A 209 -6.19 -0.67 24.26
CA VAL A 209 -5.76 -1.35 23.04
C VAL A 209 -4.31 -1.00 22.74
N TYR A 210 -3.92 0.27 22.85
CA TYR A 210 -2.54 0.71 22.66
C TYR A 210 -1.58 -0.06 23.58
N LEU A 211 -1.90 -0.20 24.87
CA LEU A 211 -1.09 -0.94 25.82
C LEU A 211 -0.94 -2.41 25.40
N ASN A 212 -2.04 -3.06 25.06
CA ASN A 212 -2.03 -4.46 24.61
C ASN A 212 -1.17 -4.64 23.36
N GLU A 213 -1.33 -3.78 22.34
CA GLU A 213 -0.56 -3.83 21.11
C GLU A 213 0.91 -3.48 21.31
N ARG A 214 1.23 -2.55 22.22
CA ARG A 214 2.60 -2.21 22.60
C ARG A 214 3.31 -3.41 23.25
N GLU A 215 2.63 -4.13 24.14
CA GLU A 215 3.21 -5.31 24.79
C GLU A 215 3.36 -6.48 23.80
N LYS A 216 2.38 -6.70 22.92
CA LYS A 216 2.51 -7.67 21.81
C LYS A 216 3.72 -7.37 20.93
N LEU A 217 3.90 -6.11 20.54
CA LEU A 217 5.06 -5.66 19.76
C LEU A 217 6.37 -5.90 20.52
N ARG A 218 6.43 -5.54 21.81
CA ARG A 218 7.62 -5.76 22.65
C ARG A 218 7.97 -7.25 22.72
N MET A 219 6.99 -8.10 22.96
CA MET A 219 7.18 -9.54 23.01
C MET A 219 7.68 -10.10 21.68
N ALA A 220 7.08 -9.71 20.56
CA ALA A 220 7.54 -10.10 19.23
C ALA A 220 9.00 -9.67 18.97
N LEU A 221 9.38 -8.44 19.32
CA LEU A 221 10.76 -7.98 19.18
C LEU A 221 11.75 -8.79 20.04
N LEU A 222 11.38 -9.12 21.28
CA LEU A 222 12.21 -9.95 22.16
C LEU A 222 12.39 -11.37 21.62
N LEU A 223 11.32 -11.98 21.08
CA LEU A 223 11.40 -13.28 20.40
C LEU A 223 12.37 -13.24 19.22
N ASN A 224 12.41 -12.12 18.49
CA ASN A 224 13.37 -11.86 17.40
C ASN A 224 14.76 -11.35 17.88
N LYS A 225 15.08 -11.56 19.17
CA LYS A 225 16.39 -11.30 19.80
C LYS A 225 16.80 -9.83 19.85
N TYR A 226 15.85 -8.90 19.75
CA TYR A 226 16.15 -7.48 19.96
C TYR A 226 16.51 -7.21 21.43
N PRO A 227 17.63 -6.53 21.73
CA PRO A 227 17.98 -6.14 23.09
C PRO A 227 16.93 -5.17 23.66
N ASN A 228 16.48 -5.42 24.90
CA ASN A 228 15.53 -4.54 25.61
C ASN A 228 15.90 -3.06 25.54
N ARG A 229 17.18 -2.75 25.80
CA ARG A 229 17.71 -1.39 25.72
C ARG A 229 17.43 -0.71 24.38
N ILE A 230 17.59 -1.42 23.26
CA ILE A 230 17.35 -0.85 21.92
C ILE A 230 15.86 -0.63 21.70
N ILE A 231 15.00 -1.53 22.21
CA ILE A 231 13.54 -1.37 22.13
C ILE A 231 13.12 -0.08 22.86
N ASP A 232 13.58 0.10 24.11
CA ASP A 232 13.28 1.28 24.92
C ASP A 232 13.82 2.57 24.30
N GLU A 233 15.07 2.55 23.83
CA GLU A 233 15.68 3.68 23.11
C GLU A 233 14.85 4.07 21.88
N GLN A 234 14.34 3.09 21.11
CA GLN A 234 13.54 3.39 19.92
C GLN A 234 12.11 3.84 20.26
N PHE A 235 11.48 3.30 21.30
CA PHE A 235 10.18 3.78 21.77
C PHE A 235 10.28 5.25 22.20
N ASN A 236 11.29 5.58 23.01
CA ASN A 236 11.55 6.97 23.40
C ASN A 236 11.90 7.85 22.20
N HIS A 237 12.64 7.33 21.22
CA HIS A 237 12.97 8.06 20.00
C HIS A 237 11.72 8.43 19.18
N VAL A 238 10.73 7.54 19.09
CA VAL A 238 9.44 7.86 18.46
C VAL A 238 8.78 9.03 19.19
N LEU A 239 8.63 8.95 20.51
CA LEU A 239 7.99 10.02 21.30
C LEU A 239 8.73 11.36 21.17
N SER A 240 10.06 11.35 21.31
CA SER A 240 10.88 12.56 21.17
C SER A 240 10.76 13.19 19.79
N LYS A 241 10.61 12.39 18.72
CA LYS A 241 10.47 12.90 17.35
C LYS A 241 9.19 13.75 17.17
N PHE A 242 8.15 13.48 17.96
CA PHE A 242 6.89 14.23 17.95
C PHE A 242 6.79 15.22 19.13
N ASN A 243 7.90 15.55 19.78
CA ASN A 243 7.98 16.45 20.94
C ASN A 243 7.00 16.01 22.04
N ILE A 244 7.12 14.74 22.46
CA ILE A 244 6.35 14.14 23.55
C ILE A 244 7.36 13.76 24.63
N ASP A 245 7.33 14.50 25.74
CA ASP A 245 8.30 14.35 26.84
C ASP A 245 7.78 13.46 27.98
N GLN A 246 6.56 12.92 27.82
CA GLN A 246 5.85 12.15 28.85
C GLN A 246 5.42 10.78 28.28
N PRO A 247 5.39 9.72 29.10
CA PRO A 247 4.84 8.45 28.68
C PRO A 247 3.33 8.58 28.37
N LEU A 248 2.84 7.76 27.44
CA LEU A 248 1.42 7.69 27.14
C LEU A 248 0.68 7.06 28.33
N ASP A 249 -0.41 7.68 28.75
CA ASP A 249 -1.33 7.25 29.79
C ASP A 249 -2.79 7.38 29.33
N PHE A 250 -3.73 6.96 30.18
CA PHE A 250 -5.16 7.01 29.88
C PHE A 250 -5.66 8.43 29.54
N ASN A 251 -5.08 9.46 30.15
CA ASN A 251 -5.54 10.84 30.01
C ASN A 251 -4.96 11.53 28.78
N ASN A 252 -3.71 11.23 28.41
CA ASN A 252 -2.99 11.91 27.33
C ASN A 252 -2.98 11.15 25.99
N HIS A 253 -3.33 9.86 25.98
CA HIS A 253 -3.22 8.99 24.79
C HIS A 253 -3.92 9.57 23.56
N ASN A 254 -5.20 9.96 23.68
CA ASN A 254 -5.99 10.43 22.55
C ASN A 254 -5.42 11.73 21.95
N LEU A 255 -4.99 12.66 22.82
CA LEU A 255 -4.41 13.93 22.40
C LEU A 255 -3.06 13.73 21.71
N ILE A 256 -2.20 12.86 22.25
CA ILE A 256 -0.92 12.50 21.64
C ILE A 256 -1.12 11.79 20.31
N ARG A 257 -2.04 10.81 20.25
CA ARG A 257 -2.39 10.10 19.02
C ARG A 257 -2.86 11.06 17.95
N GLN A 258 -3.77 11.98 18.29
CA GLN A 258 -4.26 12.99 17.36
C GLN A 258 -3.12 13.88 16.85
N LYS A 259 -2.27 14.39 17.75
CA LYS A 259 -1.07 15.16 17.38
C LYS A 259 -0.18 14.39 16.39
N ILE A 260 0.06 13.10 16.61
CA ILE A 260 0.89 12.27 15.72
C ILE A 260 0.23 12.06 14.36
N ILE A 261 -1.10 11.84 14.32
CA ILE A 261 -1.85 11.66 13.07
C ILE A 261 -1.86 12.94 12.24
N GLU A 262 -2.05 14.09 12.88
CA GLU A 262 -2.11 15.40 12.24
C GLU A 262 -0.73 15.95 11.87
N THR A 263 0.34 15.45 12.49
CA THR A 263 1.70 15.88 12.16
C THR A 263 1.99 15.50 10.70
N PRO A 264 2.25 16.48 9.81
CA PRO A 264 2.57 16.17 8.43
C PRO A 264 3.87 15.38 8.40
N ILE A 265 3.78 14.13 7.91
CA ILE A 265 4.98 13.39 7.52
C ILE A 265 5.58 14.22 6.39
N LYS A 266 6.86 14.62 6.49
CA LYS A 266 7.57 15.35 5.42
C LYS A 266 7.16 14.73 4.08
N GLU A 267 6.37 15.48 3.32
CA GLU A 267 5.92 14.99 2.03
C GLU A 267 7.16 14.67 1.23
N LYS A 268 7.19 13.49 0.60
CA LYS A 268 8.20 13.24 -0.43
C LYS A 268 8.06 14.38 -1.42
N ILE A 269 9.18 15.01 -1.77
CA ILE A 269 9.23 16.06 -2.78
C ILE A 269 8.35 15.60 -3.96
N PRO A 270 7.34 16.38 -4.37
CA PRO A 270 6.43 15.97 -5.42
C PRO A 270 7.25 15.50 -6.62
N VAL A 271 6.97 14.28 -7.07
CA VAL A 271 7.71 13.66 -8.16
C VAL A 271 7.45 14.50 -9.41
N ASP A 272 8.49 15.15 -9.93
CA ASP A 272 8.42 15.80 -11.24
C ASP A 272 8.31 14.71 -12.31
N TYR A 273 7.08 14.34 -12.68
CA TYR A 273 6.82 13.31 -13.70
C TYR A 273 7.41 13.66 -15.08
N GLY A 274 7.77 14.92 -15.34
CA GLY A 274 8.50 15.33 -16.53
C GLY A 274 9.98 14.90 -16.51
N LYS A 275 10.54 14.66 -15.32
CA LYS A 275 11.93 14.20 -15.11
C LYS A 275 12.05 12.80 -14.53
N ILE A 276 11.08 12.36 -13.73
CA ILE A 276 11.11 11.14 -12.94
C ILE A 276 9.75 10.45 -13.11
N MET A 277 9.63 9.65 -14.17
CA MET A 277 8.75 8.50 -14.10
C MET A 277 9.65 7.32 -13.75
N PHE A 278 9.62 6.89 -12.49
CA PHE A 278 10.10 5.56 -12.15
C PHE A 278 9.11 4.57 -12.77
N VAL A 279 9.36 4.17 -14.01
CA VAL A 279 9.08 2.78 -14.36
C VAL A 279 10.02 2.02 -13.45
N HIS A 280 9.45 1.39 -12.43
CA HIS A 280 10.22 0.50 -11.57
C HIS A 280 10.90 -0.47 -12.55
N PHE A 281 12.21 -0.44 -12.68
CA PHE A 281 12.97 -1.37 -13.50
C PHE A 281 14.11 -1.82 -12.62
N THR A 282 13.84 -2.86 -11.85
CA THR A 282 14.85 -3.54 -11.04
C THR A 282 14.65 -5.03 -11.17
N TYR A 283 15.12 -5.59 -12.28
CA TYR A 283 16.19 -6.61 -12.33
C TYR A 283 16.30 -7.15 -13.76
N CYS A 284 17.41 -6.86 -14.45
CA CYS A 284 18.05 -7.75 -15.42
C CYS A 284 19.35 -7.08 -15.92
N SER A 285 20.44 -7.29 -15.18
CA SER A 285 21.76 -7.61 -15.73
C SER A 285 22.77 -7.68 -14.60
N ILE A 286 23.12 -8.91 -14.22
CA ILE A 286 24.44 -9.20 -13.67
C ILE A 286 25.39 -9.18 -14.87
N SER A 287 26.28 -8.19 -14.96
CA SER A 287 27.67 -8.43 -15.37
C SER A 287 28.55 -7.20 -15.04
N PRO A 288 29.82 -7.40 -14.61
CA PRO A 288 30.64 -6.35 -14.04
C PRO A 288 31.51 -5.72 -15.13
N ILE A 289 31.43 -4.41 -15.36
CA ILE A 289 32.53 -3.59 -15.91
C ILE A 289 32.12 -2.11 -15.73
N LEU A 290 33.05 -1.32 -15.16
CA LEU A 290 33.08 0.14 -14.99
C LEU A 290 32.42 0.78 -13.73
N GLY A 291 33.30 1.24 -12.82
CA GLY A 291 33.21 2.58 -12.23
C GLY A 291 32.43 2.75 -10.93
N THR A 292 32.98 2.28 -9.82
CA THR A 292 32.43 2.23 -8.46
C THR A 292 32.29 3.56 -7.69
N ARG A 293 32.06 4.71 -8.35
CA ARG A 293 31.90 5.99 -7.62
C ARG A 293 30.56 6.71 -7.77
N ASN A 294 29.81 6.54 -8.87
CA ASN A 294 28.51 7.22 -9.04
C ASN A 294 27.29 6.41 -8.58
N ALA A 295 27.39 5.09 -8.46
CA ALA A 295 26.30 4.25 -7.94
C ALA A 295 26.06 4.42 -6.43
N LYS A 296 27.10 4.77 -5.65
CA LYS A 296 26.98 4.96 -4.18
C LYS A 296 26.20 6.22 -3.79
N ASN A 297 26.16 7.24 -4.64
CA ASN A 297 25.41 8.47 -4.36
C ASN A 297 23.92 8.34 -4.68
N LEU A 298 23.54 7.56 -5.71
CA LEU A 298 22.12 7.23 -5.93
C LEU A 298 21.58 6.25 -4.88
N GLN A 299 22.40 5.31 -4.41
CA GLN A 299 21.98 4.35 -3.39
C GLN A 299 21.70 5.02 -2.03
N ARG A 300 22.45 6.09 -1.68
CA ARG A 300 22.23 6.89 -0.45
C ARG A 300 20.92 7.68 -0.45
N GLN A 301 20.41 8.09 -1.61
CA GLN A 301 19.10 8.74 -1.70
C GLN A 301 17.92 7.74 -1.64
N LEU A 302 18.17 6.48 -1.99
CA LEU A 302 17.15 5.43 -2.01
C LEU A 302 17.07 4.60 -0.71
N THR A 303 18.03 4.75 0.22
CA THR A 303 17.98 4.05 1.52
C THR A 303 17.15 4.75 2.60
N TYR A 304 16.72 5.99 2.38
CA TYR A 304 15.91 6.77 3.33
C TYR A 304 14.40 6.74 3.04
N THR A 305 13.94 5.84 2.19
CA THR A 305 12.52 5.67 1.84
C THR A 305 12.02 4.27 2.18
N ARG A 306 11.88 4.00 3.49
CA ARG A 306 10.88 3.09 4.08
C ARG A 306 10.39 3.69 5.38
#